data_AF-A0A024SNL0-F1
#
_entry.id   AF-A0A024SNL0-F1
#
_cell.length_a   1.000
_cell.length_b   1.000
_cell.length_c   1.000
_cell.angle_alpha   90.00
_cell.angle_beta   90.00
_cell.angle_gamma   90.00
#
_symmetry.space_group_name_H-M   'P 1'
#
loop_
_entity.id
_entity.type
_entity.pdbx_description
1 polymer ?
#
loop_
_entity_poly.entity_id
_entity_poly.type
_entity_poly.pdbx_seq_one_letter_code
_entity_poly.pdbx_strand_id
1 'polypeptide(L)'
;MLSSLLALGLAVTTAEDAVVRTSGCQLHLSASGAISGPVGEISSGQVRAGGGVSSTRFSLQGAQLWDDKGRGCWWTPPAHVLQCDQNQKPDDGFDVGCNGSVSYDGQTEFWECQTGEEGQNNVYLEDGHGVNCSKITLKADSCRSECPPPTPTPTTAPPPPPPAKSCPANLDGAYEFPHLIIPVDKADPDKAPGTSYFGEVSSTVSSIFNFDIPRGDKGKKCSLVFLFPEQKDLQTSSFTFSGSGALEFAWLERPASQGTTWNNKPGVKKDFGTTTVAPGHGYVVSTFECPAGEAVAFGVSAANGGGSEVRWFQDFNPAPIGLYITKC
;
A
#
# COMPACT_ATOMS: atom_id res chain seq x y z
N MET A 1 -17.05 -2.89 -88.72
CA MET A 1 -15.62 -2.93 -88.34
C MET A 1 -15.45 -2.10 -87.08
N LEU A 2 -14.73 -2.67 -86.10
CA LEU A 2 -14.15 -2.09 -84.87
C LEU A 2 -15.16 -1.53 -83.84
N SER A 3 -15.39 -2.16 -82.68
CA SER A 3 -14.50 -2.48 -81.54
C SER A 3 -14.75 -1.50 -80.40
N SER A 4 -15.28 -2.00 -79.28
CA SER A 4 -14.74 -1.78 -77.93
C SER A 4 -15.63 -2.50 -76.91
N LEU A 5 -15.16 -3.64 -76.41
CA LEU A 5 -15.61 -4.22 -75.16
C LEU A 5 -14.95 -3.44 -74.00
N LEU A 6 -15.74 -2.88 -73.09
CA LEU A 6 -15.29 -2.53 -71.75
C LEU A 6 -15.84 -3.56 -70.77
N ALA A 7 -14.98 -4.44 -70.28
CA ALA A 7 -15.25 -5.30 -69.14
C ALA A 7 -14.76 -4.58 -67.87
N LEU A 8 -15.68 -4.12 -67.03
CA LEU A 8 -15.37 -3.70 -65.66
C LEU A 8 -15.26 -4.95 -64.78
N GLY A 9 -14.03 -5.40 -64.53
CA GLY A 9 -13.74 -6.37 -63.48
C GLY A 9 -13.70 -5.67 -62.12
N LEU A 10 -14.70 -5.90 -61.28
CA LEU A 10 -14.65 -5.58 -59.85
C LEU A 10 -13.73 -6.61 -59.17
N ALA A 11 -12.48 -6.22 -58.91
CA ALA A 11 -11.61 -6.96 -58.01
C ALA A 11 -12.07 -6.68 -56.57
N VAL A 12 -12.71 -7.67 -55.95
CA VAL A 12 -12.94 -7.68 -54.50
C VAL A 12 -11.63 -8.15 -53.87
N THR A 13 -10.85 -7.22 -53.35
CA THR A 13 -9.73 -7.55 -52.46
C THR A 13 -10.31 -7.88 -51.09
N THR A 14 -10.39 -9.17 -50.75
CA THR A 14 -10.53 -9.57 -49.34
C THR A 14 -9.22 -9.20 -48.65
N ALA A 15 -9.22 -8.08 -47.91
CA ALA A 15 -8.19 -7.86 -46.92
C ALA A 15 -8.39 -8.92 -45.85
N GLU A 16 -7.56 -9.96 -45.87
CA GLU A 16 -7.33 -10.76 -44.69
C GLU A 16 -6.57 -9.84 -43.73
N ASP A 17 -7.28 -9.24 -42.77
CA ASP A 17 -6.64 -8.61 -41.63
C ASP A 17 -5.90 -9.71 -40.89
N ALA A 18 -4.60 -9.82 -41.19
CA ALA A 18 -3.67 -10.55 -40.38
C ALA A 18 -3.70 -9.91 -38.99
N VAL A 19 -4.40 -10.53 -38.05
CA VAL A 19 -4.27 -10.22 -36.63
C VAL A 19 -2.81 -10.44 -36.30
N VAL A 20 -2.05 -9.34 -36.22
CA VAL A 20 -0.69 -9.34 -35.70
C VAL A 20 -0.83 -9.84 -34.26
N ARG A 21 -0.54 -11.12 -34.05
CA ARG A 21 -0.41 -11.70 -32.72
C ARG A 21 0.86 -11.10 -32.12
N THR A 22 0.74 -9.92 -31.54
CA THR A 22 1.73 -9.43 -30.58
C THR A 22 1.79 -10.46 -29.46
N SER A 23 2.94 -11.13 -29.35
CA SER A 23 3.16 -12.25 -28.43
C SER A 23 3.16 -11.72 -26.99
N GLY A 24 1.97 -11.64 -26.40
CA GLY A 24 1.80 -11.29 -24.99
C GLY A 24 2.44 -12.33 -24.08
N CYS A 25 2.93 -11.86 -22.94
CA CYS A 25 3.43 -12.75 -21.90
C CYS A 25 2.27 -13.44 -21.19
N GLN A 26 2.35 -14.75 -21.04
CA GLN A 26 1.32 -15.57 -20.38
C GLN A 26 1.59 -15.63 -18.87
N LEU A 27 0.55 -15.47 -18.07
CA LEU A 27 0.62 -15.49 -16.61
C LEU A 27 -0.64 -16.08 -15.98
N HIS A 28 -0.50 -16.61 -14.78
CA HIS A 28 -1.61 -16.78 -13.85
C HIS A 28 -1.51 -15.75 -12.74
N LEU A 29 -2.67 -15.34 -12.27
CA LEU A 29 -2.82 -14.40 -11.17
C LEU A 29 -3.23 -15.15 -9.90
N SER A 30 -2.78 -14.64 -8.76
CA SER A 30 -3.15 -15.12 -7.43
C SER A 30 -3.39 -13.94 -6.50
N ALA A 31 -4.35 -14.09 -5.59
CA ALA A 31 -4.65 -13.10 -4.57
C ALA A 31 -3.99 -13.46 -3.24
N SER A 32 -3.54 -12.44 -2.52
CA SER A 32 -3.04 -12.54 -1.15
C SER A 32 -3.53 -11.37 -0.30
N GLY A 33 -3.68 -11.57 1.01
CA GLY A 33 -4.20 -10.56 1.93
C GLY A 33 -5.36 -11.14 2.74
N ALA A 34 -6.54 -10.50 2.67
CA ALA A 34 -7.76 -10.96 3.34
C ALA A 34 -8.19 -12.36 2.90
N ILE A 35 -7.94 -12.71 1.64
CA ILE A 35 -8.07 -14.07 1.10
C ILE A 35 -6.75 -14.53 0.50
N SER A 36 -6.63 -15.84 0.30
CA SER A 36 -5.56 -16.42 -0.50
C SER A 36 -6.16 -17.41 -1.49
N GLY A 37 -5.67 -17.38 -2.72
CA GLY A 37 -6.11 -18.32 -3.74
C GLY A 37 -5.79 -17.87 -5.16
N PRO A 38 -6.13 -18.70 -6.15
CA PRO A 38 -6.03 -18.33 -7.54
C PRO A 38 -6.98 -17.20 -7.90
N VAL A 39 -6.64 -16.53 -8.99
CA VAL A 39 -7.53 -15.61 -9.71
C VAL A 39 -7.91 -16.27 -11.03
N GLY A 40 -9.18 -16.13 -11.37
CA GLY A 40 -9.73 -16.66 -12.61
C GLY A 40 -11.06 -16.03 -12.94
N GLU A 41 -11.72 -16.52 -13.97
CA GLU A 41 -12.96 -15.95 -14.47
C GLU A 41 -14.11 -16.95 -14.43
N ILE A 42 -15.32 -16.43 -14.22
CA ILE A 42 -16.54 -17.18 -14.51
C ILE A 42 -16.91 -17.06 -15.99
N SER A 43 -17.91 -17.83 -16.45
CA SER A 43 -18.29 -17.90 -17.87
C SER A 43 -18.68 -16.54 -18.48
N SER A 44 -19.17 -15.59 -17.68
CA SER A 44 -19.48 -14.23 -18.15
C SER A 44 -18.25 -13.38 -18.41
N GLY A 45 -17.06 -13.80 -17.95
CA GLY A 45 -15.82 -13.01 -18.00
C GLY A 45 -15.54 -12.19 -16.74
N GLN A 46 -16.42 -12.19 -15.75
CA GLN A 46 -16.14 -11.54 -14.48
C GLN A 46 -15.00 -12.26 -13.77
N VAL A 47 -13.98 -11.49 -13.36
CA VAL A 47 -12.81 -12.02 -12.67
C VAL A 47 -13.10 -12.14 -11.17
N ARG A 48 -12.71 -13.28 -10.61
CA ARG A 48 -12.86 -13.63 -9.21
C ARG A 48 -11.55 -14.11 -8.63
N ALA A 49 -11.46 -14.05 -7.30
CA ALA A 49 -10.32 -14.51 -6.51
C ALA A 49 -10.79 -15.35 -5.31
N GLY A 50 -9.99 -16.36 -4.95
CA GLY A 50 -10.21 -17.14 -3.72
C GLY A 50 -10.07 -18.65 -3.92
N GLY A 51 -10.12 -19.40 -2.81
CA GLY A 51 -9.89 -20.86 -2.81
C GLY A 51 -10.93 -21.67 -3.60
N GLY A 52 -12.10 -21.10 -3.89
CA GLY A 52 -13.14 -21.70 -4.72
C GLY A 52 -13.03 -21.37 -6.21
N VAL A 53 -12.02 -20.59 -6.62
CA VAL A 53 -11.85 -20.13 -8.01
C VAL A 53 -10.96 -21.10 -8.79
N SER A 54 -11.32 -21.40 -10.04
CA SER A 54 -10.41 -22.07 -10.98
C SER A 54 -9.48 -21.05 -11.61
N SER A 55 -8.17 -21.30 -11.61
CA SER A 55 -7.20 -20.34 -12.16
C SER A 55 -7.36 -20.18 -13.68
N THR A 56 -7.38 -18.93 -14.14
CA THR A 56 -7.38 -18.59 -15.57
C THR A 56 -5.98 -18.20 -16.01
N ARG A 57 -5.63 -18.58 -17.24
CA ARG A 57 -4.43 -18.08 -17.89
C ARG A 57 -4.75 -16.75 -18.57
N PHE A 58 -4.03 -15.72 -18.18
CA PHE A 58 -4.11 -14.40 -18.80
C PHE A 58 -2.93 -14.18 -19.73
N SER A 59 -3.05 -13.17 -20.59
CA SER A 59 -1.98 -12.67 -21.44
C SER A 59 -1.80 -11.17 -21.20
N LEU A 60 -0.63 -10.77 -20.72
CA LEU A 60 -0.23 -9.37 -20.60
C LEU A 60 0.45 -8.92 -21.91
N GLN A 61 -0.10 -7.91 -22.56
CA GLN A 61 0.40 -7.33 -23.81
C GLN A 61 0.63 -5.83 -23.60
N GLY A 62 1.88 -5.42 -23.39
CA GLY A 62 2.14 -4.07 -22.90
C GLY A 62 1.54 -3.91 -21.50
N ALA A 63 0.69 -2.89 -21.32
CA ALA A 63 -0.05 -2.70 -20.07
C ALA A 63 -1.52 -3.15 -20.14
N GLN A 64 -1.86 -3.98 -21.14
CA GLN A 64 -3.20 -4.51 -21.37
C GLN A 64 -3.29 -5.99 -21.01
N LEU A 65 -4.31 -6.34 -20.21
CA LEU A 65 -4.58 -7.71 -19.81
C LEU A 65 -5.68 -8.33 -20.68
N TRP A 66 -5.46 -9.57 -21.12
CA TRP A 66 -6.38 -10.36 -21.92
C TRP A 66 -6.61 -11.72 -21.27
N ASP A 67 -7.79 -12.31 -21.42
CA ASP A 67 -8.02 -13.71 -21.03
C ASP A 67 -7.54 -14.69 -22.13
N ASP A 68 -7.66 -16.00 -21.86
CA ASP A 68 -7.26 -17.06 -22.79
C ASP A 68 -8.18 -17.20 -24.02
N LYS A 69 -9.34 -16.53 -24.01
CA LYS A 69 -10.29 -16.44 -25.13
C LYS A 69 -10.07 -15.20 -26.00
N GLY A 70 -9.12 -14.34 -25.63
CA GLY A 70 -8.82 -13.09 -26.33
C GLY A 70 -9.82 -11.97 -26.03
N ARG A 71 -10.51 -12.03 -24.89
CA ARG A 71 -11.35 -10.95 -24.37
C ARG A 71 -10.48 -9.95 -23.61
N GLY A 72 -10.67 -8.66 -23.90
CA GLY A 72 -9.94 -7.60 -23.23
C GLY A 72 -10.47 -7.40 -21.82
N CYS A 73 -9.56 -7.37 -20.84
CA CYS A 73 -9.90 -7.15 -19.45
C CYS A 73 -9.90 -5.66 -19.10
N TRP A 74 -10.90 -5.22 -18.35
CA TRP A 74 -11.18 -3.82 -18.04
C TRP A 74 -11.88 -3.69 -16.69
N TRP A 75 -11.85 -2.49 -16.12
CA TRP A 75 -12.55 -2.14 -14.88
C TRP A 75 -13.91 -1.54 -15.24
N THR A 76 -14.99 -2.30 -15.04
CA THR A 76 -16.32 -1.91 -15.53
C THR A 76 -16.87 -0.66 -14.81
N PRO A 77 -17.30 0.40 -15.50
CA PRO A 77 -17.99 1.52 -14.86
C PRO A 77 -19.42 1.13 -14.40
N PRO A 78 -19.95 1.73 -13.33
CA PRO A 78 -19.26 2.60 -12.37
C PRO A 78 -18.57 1.83 -11.23
N ALA A 79 -18.73 0.51 -11.19
CA ALA A 79 -18.37 -0.30 -10.04
C ALA A 79 -16.87 -0.65 -9.96
N HIS A 80 -16.14 -0.48 -11.06
CA HIS A 80 -14.76 -0.90 -11.25
C HIS A 80 -14.48 -2.35 -10.81
N VAL A 81 -15.36 -3.29 -11.19
CA VAL A 81 -15.06 -4.73 -11.07
C VAL A 81 -14.24 -5.17 -12.28
N LEU A 82 -13.24 -6.02 -12.06
CA LEU A 82 -12.42 -6.56 -13.14
C LEU A 82 -13.22 -7.58 -13.94
N GLN A 83 -13.32 -7.35 -15.25
CA GLN A 83 -14.05 -8.22 -16.16
C GLN A 83 -13.31 -8.34 -17.47
N CYS A 84 -13.42 -9.48 -18.17
CA CYS A 84 -12.85 -9.72 -19.49
C CYS A 84 -14.00 -10.05 -20.46
N ASP A 85 -14.37 -9.07 -21.29
CA ASP A 85 -15.58 -9.13 -22.12
C ASP A 85 -15.28 -9.27 -23.63
N GLN A 86 -16.22 -9.87 -24.36
CA GLN A 86 -16.07 -10.05 -25.80
C GLN A 86 -16.14 -8.69 -26.50
N ASN A 87 -15.19 -8.44 -27.42
CA ASN A 87 -15.03 -7.18 -28.15
C ASN A 87 -14.75 -5.96 -27.25
N GLN A 88 -14.38 -6.19 -25.99
CA GLN A 88 -13.98 -5.14 -25.10
C GLN A 88 -12.53 -4.75 -25.37
N LYS A 89 -12.29 -3.44 -25.50
CA LYS A 89 -10.93 -2.91 -25.50
C LYS A 89 -10.41 -3.04 -24.05
N PRO A 90 -9.30 -3.75 -23.83
CA PRO A 90 -8.73 -3.83 -22.49
C PRO A 90 -8.25 -2.46 -22.04
N ASP A 91 -8.36 -2.24 -20.74
CA ASP A 91 -7.77 -1.06 -20.12
C ASP A 91 -6.25 -1.19 -20.15
N ASP A 92 -5.60 -0.02 -20.24
CA ASP A 92 -4.16 0.12 -20.19
C ASP A 92 -3.80 0.55 -18.76
N GLY A 93 -2.77 -0.06 -18.17
CA GLY A 93 -2.32 0.30 -16.82
C GLY A 93 -1.81 -0.89 -16.01
N PHE A 94 -2.03 -2.12 -16.45
CA PHE A 94 -1.50 -3.31 -15.79
C PHE A 94 0.02 -3.38 -15.92
N ASP A 95 0.72 -3.64 -14.82
CA ASP A 95 2.15 -3.92 -14.83
C ASP A 95 2.49 -5.06 -13.86
N VAL A 96 3.59 -5.75 -14.15
CA VAL A 96 4.13 -6.82 -13.30
C VAL A 96 5.56 -6.48 -12.91
N GLY A 97 5.71 -6.13 -11.63
CA GLY A 97 7.00 -5.86 -11.04
C GLY A 97 7.93 -7.08 -11.06
N CYS A 98 9.23 -6.83 -10.93
CA CYS A 98 10.25 -7.89 -10.95
C CYS A 98 10.08 -8.96 -9.85
N ASN A 99 9.36 -8.64 -8.77
CA ASN A 99 8.99 -9.56 -7.70
C ASN A 99 7.66 -10.32 -7.96
N GLY A 100 7.02 -10.10 -9.11
CA GLY A 100 5.72 -10.66 -9.48
C GLY A 100 4.53 -9.89 -8.92
N SER A 101 4.71 -8.74 -8.26
CA SER A 101 3.60 -7.89 -7.82
C SER A 101 2.88 -7.31 -9.02
N VAL A 102 1.55 -7.40 -9.03
CA VAL A 102 0.73 -6.78 -10.07
C VAL A 102 0.29 -5.40 -9.59
N SER A 103 0.37 -4.42 -10.49
CA SER A 103 -0.20 -3.09 -10.29
C SER A 103 -1.13 -2.70 -11.42
N TYR A 104 -2.04 -1.77 -11.17
CA TYR A 104 -2.81 -1.06 -12.17
C TYR A 104 -2.61 0.46 -11.96
N ASP A 105 -2.05 1.16 -12.94
CA ASP A 105 -1.69 2.59 -12.84
C ASP A 105 -0.86 2.92 -11.58
N GLY A 106 0.02 2.00 -11.19
CA GLY A 106 0.86 2.09 -10.00
C GLY A 106 0.20 1.66 -8.69
N GLN A 107 -1.12 1.46 -8.65
CA GLN A 107 -1.83 0.91 -7.50
C GLN A 107 -1.59 -0.61 -7.39
N THR A 108 -1.15 -1.09 -6.23
CA THR A 108 -0.87 -2.52 -5.97
C THR A 108 -1.91 -3.21 -5.09
N GLU A 109 -2.83 -2.43 -4.52
CA GLU A 109 -3.90 -2.91 -3.65
C GLU A 109 -5.22 -2.96 -4.42
N PHE A 110 -6.02 -3.99 -4.18
CA PHE A 110 -7.33 -4.20 -4.80
C PHE A 110 -8.31 -4.65 -3.72
N TRP A 111 -9.59 -4.76 -4.06
CA TRP A 111 -10.62 -5.18 -3.12
C TRP A 111 -11.23 -6.51 -3.56
N GLU A 112 -11.33 -7.45 -2.64
CA GLU A 112 -12.16 -8.64 -2.81
C GLU A 112 -13.47 -8.40 -2.09
N CYS A 113 -14.59 -8.66 -2.76
CA CYS A 113 -15.90 -8.59 -2.12
C CYS A 113 -16.65 -9.90 -2.28
N GLN A 114 -17.37 -10.28 -1.22
CA GLN A 114 -18.11 -11.52 -1.18
C GLN A 114 -19.10 -11.63 -2.33
N THR A 115 -19.11 -12.80 -2.95
CA THR A 115 -20.21 -13.22 -3.83
C THR A 115 -21.18 -14.11 -3.06
N GLY A 116 -22.23 -14.58 -3.74
CA GLY A 116 -23.10 -15.63 -3.21
C GLY A 116 -22.49 -17.04 -3.28
N GLU A 117 -21.29 -17.19 -3.81
CA GLU A 117 -20.63 -18.48 -4.02
C GLU A 117 -19.46 -18.68 -3.04
N GLU A 118 -19.41 -19.87 -2.43
CA GLU A 118 -18.41 -20.18 -1.40
C GLU A 118 -16.98 -20.10 -1.96
N GLY A 119 -16.13 -19.32 -1.28
CA GLY A 119 -14.71 -19.21 -1.61
C GLY A 119 -14.41 -18.42 -2.89
N GLN A 120 -15.39 -17.71 -3.45
CA GLN A 120 -15.23 -16.89 -4.65
C GLN A 120 -15.62 -15.44 -4.37
N ASN A 121 -14.70 -14.52 -4.63
CA ASN A 121 -14.90 -13.09 -4.39
C ASN A 121 -14.65 -12.31 -5.67
N ASN A 122 -15.44 -11.29 -5.93
CA ASN A 122 -15.23 -10.39 -7.07
C ASN A 122 -14.01 -9.50 -6.80
N VAL A 123 -13.24 -9.17 -7.84
CA VAL A 123 -12.06 -8.31 -7.73
C VAL A 123 -12.41 -6.90 -8.19
N TYR A 124 -12.25 -5.92 -7.32
CA TYR A 124 -12.56 -4.51 -7.56
C TYR A 124 -11.30 -3.64 -7.50
N LEU A 125 -11.28 -2.57 -8.28
CA LEU A 125 -10.23 -1.56 -8.24
C LEU A 125 -10.33 -0.70 -6.97
N GLU A 126 -11.55 -0.43 -6.50
CA GLU A 126 -11.84 0.43 -5.35
C GLU A 126 -12.95 -0.17 -4.46
N ASP A 127 -13.03 0.30 -3.22
CA ASP A 127 -14.05 -0.13 -2.25
C ASP A 127 -15.42 0.51 -2.54
N GLY A 128 -16.47 0.01 -1.88
CA GLY A 128 -17.79 0.65 -1.84
C GLY A 128 -18.78 0.16 -2.90
N HIS A 129 -18.38 -0.77 -3.76
CA HIS A 129 -19.22 -1.32 -4.85
C HIS A 129 -19.63 -2.79 -4.66
N GLY A 130 -19.23 -3.39 -3.54
CA GLY A 130 -19.57 -4.76 -3.17
C GLY A 130 -20.03 -4.89 -1.72
N VAL A 131 -20.19 -6.13 -1.26
CA VAL A 131 -20.57 -6.45 0.13
C VAL A 131 -19.44 -7.18 0.82
N ASN A 132 -19.22 -6.88 2.10
CA ASN A 132 -18.17 -7.49 2.92
C ASN A 132 -16.80 -7.49 2.24
N CYS A 133 -16.43 -6.32 1.70
CA CYS A 133 -15.19 -6.16 0.98
C CYS A 133 -13.99 -6.14 1.94
N SER A 134 -12.86 -6.67 1.49
CA SER A 134 -11.59 -6.55 2.18
C SER A 134 -10.45 -6.39 1.18
N LYS A 135 -9.33 -5.87 1.67
CA LYS A 135 -8.21 -5.53 0.83
C LYS A 135 -7.37 -6.78 0.47
N ILE A 136 -6.96 -6.84 -0.79
CA ILE A 136 -6.07 -7.87 -1.35
C ILE A 136 -4.96 -7.24 -2.19
N THR A 137 -3.96 -8.05 -2.49
CA THR A 137 -2.91 -7.79 -3.47
C THR A 137 -2.93 -8.91 -4.51
N LEU A 138 -2.49 -8.59 -5.73
CA LEU A 138 -2.40 -9.55 -6.83
C LEU A 138 -0.93 -9.87 -7.15
N LYS A 139 -0.66 -11.15 -7.43
CA LYS A 139 0.65 -11.63 -7.87
C LYS A 139 0.56 -12.44 -9.14
N ALA A 140 1.49 -12.17 -10.05
CA ALA A 140 1.73 -12.93 -11.26
C ALA A 140 2.81 -13.99 -11.03
N ASP A 141 2.60 -15.19 -11.57
CA ASP A 141 3.64 -16.23 -11.59
C ASP A 141 4.79 -15.88 -12.54
N SER A 142 4.48 -15.20 -13.66
CA SER A 142 5.35 -14.90 -14.80
C SER A 142 5.28 -13.40 -15.17
N CYS A 143 5.81 -13.02 -16.34
CA CYS A 143 5.73 -11.65 -16.90
C CYS A 143 6.42 -10.54 -16.12
N ARG A 144 7.35 -10.93 -15.25
CA ARG A 144 8.11 -10.02 -14.41
C ARG A 144 9.05 -9.16 -15.25
N SER A 145 9.11 -7.87 -14.95
CA SER A 145 10.16 -6.98 -15.43
C SER A 145 11.56 -7.46 -14.96
N GLU A 146 12.59 -7.15 -15.74
CA GLU A 146 13.97 -7.43 -15.33
C GLU A 146 14.32 -6.60 -14.09
N CYS A 147 14.83 -7.26 -13.05
CA CYS A 147 15.40 -6.54 -11.91
C CYS A 147 16.57 -5.66 -12.39
N PRO A 148 16.70 -4.42 -11.90
CA PRO A 148 17.91 -3.64 -12.11
C PRO A 148 19.14 -4.46 -11.68
N PRO A 149 20.22 -4.50 -12.49
CA PRO A 149 21.43 -5.20 -12.11
C PRO A 149 22.01 -4.58 -10.83
N PRO A 150 22.54 -5.40 -9.90
CA PRO A 150 23.16 -4.88 -8.68
C PRO A 150 24.34 -3.98 -9.07
N THR A 151 24.31 -2.75 -8.59
CA THR A 151 25.35 -1.74 -8.87
C THR A 151 26.68 -2.17 -8.25
N PRO A 152 27.83 -2.09 -8.96
CA PRO A 152 29.13 -2.44 -8.39
C PRO A 152 29.48 -1.48 -7.26
N THR A 153 29.66 -2.03 -6.06
CA THR A 153 29.92 -1.29 -4.82
C THR A 153 31.40 -0.89 -4.74
N PRO A 154 31.75 0.32 -4.27
CA PRO A 154 33.13 0.66 -3.92
C PRO A 154 33.55 -0.07 -2.63
N THR A 155 34.78 -0.56 -2.62
CA THR A 155 35.46 -1.28 -1.54
C THR A 155 35.48 -0.51 -0.21
N THR A 156 34.81 -0.97 0.85
CA THR A 156 35.38 -1.13 2.21
C THR A 156 34.46 -1.90 3.19
N ALA A 157 35.11 -2.62 4.11
CA ALA A 157 34.64 -3.25 5.36
C ALA A 157 33.99 -4.66 5.29
N PRO A 158 34.23 -5.52 6.32
CA PRO A 158 33.70 -6.90 6.35
C PRO A 158 32.17 -6.92 6.39
N PRO A 159 31.52 -8.04 6.00
CA PRO A 159 30.06 -8.11 5.93
C PRO A 159 29.46 -7.86 7.32
N PRO A 160 28.41 -7.02 7.44
CA PRO A 160 27.63 -6.99 8.66
C PRO A 160 26.96 -8.35 8.87
N PRO A 161 26.65 -8.71 10.12
CA PRO A 161 25.87 -9.91 10.41
C PRO A 161 24.53 -9.86 9.65
N PRO A 162 23.90 -11.02 9.36
CA PRO A 162 22.61 -11.07 8.67
C PRO A 162 21.61 -10.09 9.32
N PRO A 163 20.88 -9.28 8.53
CA PRO A 163 20.00 -8.27 9.09
C PRO A 163 18.98 -8.94 10.01
N ALA A 164 18.85 -8.39 11.22
CA ALA A 164 17.79 -8.78 12.14
C ALA A 164 16.45 -8.64 11.42
N LYS A 165 15.52 -9.57 11.66
CA LYS A 165 14.16 -9.56 11.12
C LYS A 165 13.42 -8.30 11.61
N SER A 166 13.61 -7.16 10.95
CA SER A 166 12.87 -5.92 11.18
C SER A 166 11.63 -5.92 10.30
N CYS A 167 10.48 -5.54 10.85
CA CYS A 167 9.26 -5.42 10.07
C CYS A 167 9.40 -4.23 9.11
N PRO A 168 8.87 -4.32 7.86
CA PRO A 168 8.97 -3.23 6.90
C PRO A 168 8.28 -1.96 7.39
N ALA A 169 8.77 -0.80 6.92
CA ALA A 169 8.15 0.51 7.12
C ALA A 169 7.02 0.75 6.11
N ASN A 170 6.03 -0.14 6.10
CA ASN A 170 4.80 -0.01 5.33
C ASN A 170 3.65 -0.65 6.10
N LEU A 171 2.42 -0.47 5.63
CA LEU A 171 1.24 -1.07 6.27
C LEU A 171 0.81 -2.37 5.59
N ASP A 172 1.76 -3.09 4.98
CA ASP A 172 1.48 -4.37 4.33
C ASP A 172 1.24 -5.44 5.42
N GLY A 173 -0.03 -5.73 5.68
CA GLY A 173 -0.46 -6.72 6.67
C GLY A 173 -1.06 -6.10 7.92
N ALA A 174 -1.01 -6.84 9.04
CA ALA A 174 -1.62 -6.38 10.28
C ALA A 174 -0.79 -5.28 10.94
N TYR A 175 -1.41 -4.13 11.19
CA TYR A 175 -0.80 -3.00 11.88
C TYR A 175 -1.74 -2.46 12.96
N GLU A 176 -1.18 -1.68 13.89
CA GLU A 176 -1.94 -0.87 14.84
C GLU A 176 -1.79 0.62 14.49
N PHE A 177 -2.90 1.34 14.59
CA PHE A 177 -2.95 2.80 14.53
C PHE A 177 -3.14 3.35 15.95
N PRO A 178 -2.83 4.63 16.20
CA PRO A 178 -2.93 5.17 17.55
C PRO A 178 -4.40 5.36 17.95
N HIS A 179 -4.77 4.88 19.14
CA HIS A 179 -6.11 5.07 19.72
C HIS A 179 -6.24 6.36 20.55
N LEU A 180 -5.11 7.03 20.84
CA LEU A 180 -5.09 8.35 21.45
C LEU A 180 -3.87 9.12 20.97
N ILE A 181 -4.08 10.38 20.57
CA ILE A 181 -2.99 11.33 20.29
C ILE A 181 -3.17 12.52 21.22
N ILE A 182 -2.14 12.85 22.00
CA ILE A 182 -2.14 14.03 22.89
C ILE A 182 -0.96 14.93 22.53
N PRO A 183 -1.22 16.18 22.07
CA PRO A 183 -0.18 17.19 22.02
C PRO A 183 0.09 17.73 23.42
N VAL A 184 1.35 17.97 23.73
CA VAL A 184 1.81 18.60 24.97
C VAL A 184 2.70 19.78 24.62
N ASP A 185 2.42 20.95 25.19
CA ASP A 185 3.09 22.19 24.88
C ASP A 185 3.87 22.71 26.08
N LYS A 186 5.19 22.85 25.95
CA LYS A 186 6.02 23.41 27.03
C LYS A 186 5.78 24.90 27.28
N ALA A 187 5.18 25.61 26.31
CA ALA A 187 4.80 27.01 26.47
C ALA A 187 3.53 27.19 27.32
N ASP A 188 2.70 26.14 27.45
CA ASP A 188 1.52 26.11 28.31
C ASP A 188 1.48 24.80 29.12
N PRO A 189 2.38 24.65 30.11
CA PRO A 189 2.80 23.34 30.57
C PRO A 189 1.78 22.60 31.45
N ASP A 190 0.77 23.30 31.94
CA ASP A 190 -0.32 22.77 32.77
C ASP A 190 -1.63 22.58 31.99
N LYS A 191 -1.69 23.01 30.73
CA LYS A 191 -2.86 22.78 29.89
C LYS A 191 -2.86 21.35 29.36
N ALA A 192 -4.02 20.71 29.45
CA ALA A 192 -4.32 19.44 28.79
C ALA A 192 -5.17 19.74 27.55
N PRO A 193 -4.62 19.70 26.33
CA PRO A 193 -5.40 20.01 25.12
C PRO A 193 -6.49 18.97 24.83
N GLY A 194 -6.41 17.79 25.44
CA GLY A 194 -7.29 16.67 25.17
C GLY A 194 -6.88 15.90 23.92
N THR A 195 -7.79 15.06 23.42
CA THR A 195 -7.56 14.23 22.24
C THR A 195 -7.33 15.08 20.99
N SER A 196 -6.36 14.67 20.18
CA SER A 196 -6.09 15.19 18.85
C SER A 196 -6.24 14.07 17.81
N TYR A 197 -6.39 14.49 16.55
CA TYR A 197 -6.21 13.63 15.37
C TYR A 197 -4.91 13.92 14.62
N PHE A 198 -4.15 14.90 15.11
CA PHE A 198 -2.92 15.39 14.48
C PHE A 198 -1.71 15.03 15.31
N GLY A 199 -0.68 14.54 14.65
CA GLY A 199 0.68 14.62 15.16
C GLY A 199 1.22 16.02 14.92
N GLU A 200 1.84 16.59 15.95
CA GLU A 200 2.41 17.93 15.94
C GLU A 200 3.72 17.96 16.70
N VAL A 201 4.74 18.50 16.06
CA VAL A 201 6.06 18.74 16.60
C VAL A 201 6.46 20.16 16.23
N SER A 202 6.89 20.93 17.22
CA SER A 202 7.48 22.25 17.03
C SER A 202 8.56 22.50 18.07
N SER A 203 9.06 23.73 18.14
CA SER A 203 10.00 24.12 19.21
C SER A 203 9.41 24.00 20.62
N THR A 204 8.07 24.04 20.77
CA THR A 204 7.39 23.96 22.08
C THR A 204 6.45 22.77 22.20
N VAL A 205 5.91 22.26 21.09
CA VAL A 205 4.92 21.18 21.06
C VAL A 205 5.60 19.84 20.77
N SER A 206 5.17 18.81 21.48
CA SER A 206 5.48 17.40 21.21
C SER A 206 4.18 16.60 21.22
N SER A 207 4.17 15.45 20.55
CA SER A 207 2.98 14.58 20.47
C SER A 207 3.22 13.22 21.08
N ILE A 208 2.22 12.71 21.79
CA ILE A 208 2.22 11.39 22.41
C ILE A 208 1.12 10.54 21.78
N PHE A 209 1.46 9.32 21.40
CA PHE A 209 0.60 8.38 20.69
C PHE A 209 0.44 7.10 21.51
N ASN A 210 -0.79 6.76 21.90
CA ASN A 210 -1.09 5.48 22.53
C ASN A 210 -1.52 4.45 21.51
N PHE A 211 -1.09 3.21 21.69
CA PHE A 211 -1.48 2.05 20.90
C PHE A 211 -1.92 0.93 21.84
N ASP A 212 -2.93 0.17 21.42
CA ASP A 212 -3.32 -1.06 22.11
C ASP A 212 -2.81 -2.25 21.32
N ILE A 213 -1.97 -3.09 21.94
CA ILE A 213 -1.40 -4.26 21.25
C ILE A 213 -2.28 -5.48 21.54
N PRO A 214 -2.84 -6.15 20.52
CA PRO A 214 -3.66 -7.33 20.72
C PRO A 214 -2.91 -8.46 21.46
N ARG A 215 -3.63 -9.19 22.32
CA ARG A 215 -3.08 -10.39 23.02
C ARG A 215 -2.58 -11.47 22.06
N GLY A 216 -3.15 -11.53 20.85
CA GLY A 216 -2.76 -12.48 19.80
C GLY A 216 -1.38 -12.23 19.21
N ASP A 217 -0.73 -11.11 19.53
CA ASP A 217 0.61 -10.78 19.05
C ASP A 217 1.73 -11.25 19.99
N LYS A 218 1.39 -12.08 20.99
CA LYS A 218 2.37 -12.65 21.90
C LYS A 218 3.41 -13.48 21.13
N GLY A 219 4.69 -13.16 21.33
CA GLY A 219 5.81 -13.83 20.66
C GLY A 219 6.10 -13.33 19.25
N LYS A 220 5.40 -12.27 18.80
CA LYS A 220 5.72 -11.55 17.56
C LYS A 220 6.65 -10.37 17.84
N LYS A 221 7.28 -9.87 16.77
CA LYS A 221 7.99 -8.61 16.70
C LYS A 221 7.05 -7.49 16.24
N CYS A 222 7.21 -6.34 16.88
CA CYS A 222 6.52 -5.11 16.55
C CYS A 222 7.56 -4.07 16.12
N SER A 223 7.29 -3.33 15.06
CA SER A 223 8.09 -2.17 14.66
C SER A 223 7.27 -0.90 14.84
N LEU A 224 7.80 0.10 15.54
CA LEU A 224 7.29 1.46 15.47
C LEU A 224 7.75 2.06 14.15
N VAL A 225 6.81 2.51 13.32
CA VAL A 225 7.09 3.10 12.02
C VAL A 225 6.49 4.49 11.91
N PHE A 226 7.22 5.39 11.26
CA PHE A 226 6.71 6.71 10.86
C PHE A 226 6.65 6.76 9.34
N LEU A 227 5.46 7.00 8.80
CA LEU A 227 5.22 7.08 7.36
C LEU A 227 5.00 8.53 6.98
N PHE A 228 5.72 9.00 5.97
CA PHE A 228 5.71 10.39 5.56
C PHE A 228 5.69 10.51 4.03
N PRO A 229 4.53 10.35 3.39
CA PRO A 229 4.40 10.40 1.93
C PRO A 229 4.58 11.82 1.38
N GLU A 230 4.63 11.98 0.05
CA GLU A 230 4.64 13.32 -0.54
C GLU A 230 3.23 13.94 -0.45
N GLN A 231 3.15 15.28 -0.39
CA GLN A 231 1.88 15.99 -0.23
C GLN A 231 0.88 15.68 -1.35
N LYS A 232 1.38 15.39 -2.57
CA LYS A 232 0.57 14.99 -3.73
C LYS A 232 -0.03 13.59 -3.62
N ASP A 233 0.51 12.72 -2.77
CA ASP A 233 0.04 11.35 -2.60
C ASP A 233 -1.10 11.28 -1.56
N LEU A 234 -1.28 12.36 -0.78
CA LEU A 234 -2.32 12.47 0.23
C LEU A 234 -3.63 12.97 -0.39
N GLN A 235 -4.72 12.25 -0.14
CA GLN A 235 -6.05 12.61 -0.62
C GLN A 235 -6.97 13.12 0.50
N THR A 236 -6.95 12.43 1.64
CA THR A 236 -7.80 12.72 2.81
C THR A 236 -7.04 13.35 3.96
N SER A 237 -5.72 13.52 3.80
CA SER A 237 -4.82 14.11 4.77
C SER A 237 -3.98 15.22 4.15
N SER A 238 -3.29 15.97 5.00
CA SER A 238 -2.26 16.93 4.60
C SER A 238 -1.26 17.12 5.72
N PHE A 239 -0.11 17.71 5.40
CA PHE A 239 0.87 18.09 6.39
C PHE A 239 1.43 19.48 6.15
N THR A 240 1.98 20.07 7.21
CA THR A 240 2.90 21.19 7.14
C THR A 240 4.26 20.73 7.63
N PHE A 241 5.31 21.08 6.89
CA PHE A 241 6.67 20.66 7.19
C PHE A 241 7.67 21.79 6.94
N SER A 242 8.52 22.06 7.93
CA SER A 242 9.65 22.97 7.78
C SER A 242 10.80 22.59 8.72
N GLY A 243 11.98 23.19 8.49
CA GLY A 243 13.19 22.90 9.27
C GLY A 243 13.93 21.65 8.78
N SER A 244 14.75 21.06 9.66
CA SER A 244 15.67 19.97 9.28
C SER A 244 15.04 18.58 9.12
N GLY A 245 13.81 18.37 9.62
CA GLY A 245 13.21 17.04 9.75
C GLY A 245 13.76 16.18 10.88
N ALA A 246 14.64 16.68 11.73
CA ALA A 246 15.18 15.91 12.85
C ALA A 246 14.15 15.76 13.98
N LEU A 247 13.59 14.54 14.10
CA LEU A 247 12.60 14.16 15.11
C LEU A 247 13.20 13.15 16.09
N GLU A 248 12.94 13.35 17.38
CA GLU A 248 13.31 12.42 18.45
C GLU A 248 12.11 11.55 18.84
N PHE A 249 12.31 10.24 18.87
CA PHE A 249 11.29 9.25 19.18
C PHE A 249 11.62 8.53 20.48
N ALA A 250 10.61 8.29 21.31
CA ALA A 250 10.80 7.58 22.58
C ALA A 250 9.61 6.68 22.91
N TRP A 251 9.88 5.54 23.53
CA TRP A 251 8.88 4.75 24.26
C TRP A 251 8.72 5.35 25.65
N LEU A 252 7.49 5.59 26.07
CA LEU A 252 7.14 6.11 27.38
C LEU A 252 6.84 5.04 28.43
N GLU A 253 6.99 5.37 29.71
CA GLU A 253 6.80 4.46 30.84
C GLU A 253 5.37 3.95 31.01
N ARG A 254 4.39 4.74 30.57
CA ARG A 254 2.96 4.42 30.66
C ARG A 254 2.17 5.15 29.56
N PRO A 255 0.95 4.69 29.24
CA PRO A 255 0.04 5.40 28.34
C PRO A 255 -0.30 6.82 28.80
N ALA A 256 -0.53 7.72 27.86
CA ALA A 256 -1.13 9.02 28.11
C ALA A 256 -2.64 8.89 28.36
N SER A 257 -3.24 9.95 28.90
CA SER A 257 -4.68 10.14 29.03
C SER A 257 -5.12 11.50 28.46
N GLN A 258 -6.43 11.75 28.35
CA GLN A 258 -6.95 13.05 27.90
C GLN A 258 -6.53 14.22 28.81
N GLY A 259 -6.18 13.95 30.09
CA GLY A 259 -5.68 14.95 31.03
C GLY A 259 -4.16 15.14 31.01
N THR A 260 -3.47 14.61 30.00
CA THR A 260 -2.01 14.73 29.92
C THR A 260 -1.61 16.14 29.51
N THR A 261 -0.64 16.71 30.23
CA THR A 261 -0.04 18.03 30.05
C THR A 261 1.46 17.87 29.85
N TRP A 262 2.17 18.96 29.54
CA TRP A 262 3.63 18.92 29.49
C TRP A 262 4.26 18.51 30.82
N ASN A 263 3.74 19.01 31.94
CA ASN A 263 4.30 18.75 33.27
C ASN A 263 4.00 17.35 33.81
N ASN A 264 2.88 16.73 33.43
CA ASN A 264 2.47 15.43 33.95
C ASN A 264 2.64 14.25 32.97
N LYS A 265 3.21 14.52 31.77
CA LYS A 265 3.42 13.50 30.75
C LYS A 265 4.25 12.32 31.28
N PRO A 266 4.00 11.10 30.80
CA PRO A 266 4.80 9.93 31.14
C PRO A 266 6.30 10.15 30.92
N GLY A 267 7.14 9.59 31.78
CA GLY A 267 8.59 9.58 31.60
C GLY A 267 9.02 8.75 30.39
N VAL A 268 10.27 8.91 29.95
CA VAL A 268 10.86 8.11 28.87
C VAL A 268 11.32 6.77 29.42
N LYS A 269 10.71 5.68 28.94
CA LYS A 269 11.14 4.29 29.23
C LYS A 269 12.36 3.90 28.42
N LYS A 270 12.36 4.27 27.13
CA LYS A 270 13.45 4.00 26.20
C LYS A 270 13.49 5.08 25.14
N ASP A 271 14.62 5.75 25.04
CA ASP A 271 14.93 6.65 23.93
C ASP A 271 15.29 5.83 22.68
N PHE A 272 14.68 6.16 21.54
CA PHE A 272 15.02 5.59 20.25
C PHE A 272 15.94 6.50 19.42
N GLY A 273 16.21 7.70 19.91
CA GLY A 273 17.09 8.68 19.30
C GLY A 273 16.42 9.45 18.17
N THR A 274 17.26 10.13 17.39
CA THR A 274 16.85 11.04 16.33
C THR A 274 16.73 10.32 14.99
N THR A 275 15.60 10.52 14.31
CA THR A 275 15.41 10.19 12.89
C THR A 275 15.20 11.48 12.12
N THR A 276 15.98 11.70 11.06
CA THR A 276 15.76 12.82 10.14
C THR A 276 14.77 12.39 9.06
N VAL A 277 13.59 12.98 9.08
CA VAL A 277 12.48 12.65 8.19
C VAL A 277 12.33 13.67 7.06
N ALA A 278 11.87 13.18 5.92
CA ALA A 278 11.48 13.96 4.75
C ALA A 278 10.27 13.31 4.07
N PRO A 279 9.41 14.09 3.38
CA PRO A 279 8.30 13.56 2.59
C PRO A 279 8.77 12.53 1.54
N GLY A 280 7.88 11.63 1.16
CA GLY A 280 8.12 10.53 0.22
C GLY A 280 8.79 9.28 0.80
N HIS A 281 8.86 9.13 2.13
CA HIS A 281 9.63 8.08 2.80
C HIS A 281 8.86 7.41 3.95
N GLY A 282 9.25 6.17 4.27
CA GLY A 282 8.84 5.44 5.47
C GLY A 282 10.06 5.10 6.33
N TYR A 283 9.90 5.19 7.66
CA TYR A 283 10.98 5.03 8.63
C TYR A 283 10.61 3.95 9.64
N VAL A 284 11.43 2.90 9.76
CA VAL A 284 11.38 2.02 10.95
C VAL A 284 12.16 2.71 12.05
N VAL A 285 11.46 3.20 13.06
CA VAL A 285 12.08 3.89 14.21
C VAL A 285 12.76 2.88 15.12
N SER A 286 12.08 1.76 15.41
CA SER A 286 12.60 0.72 16.31
C SER A 286 11.79 -0.56 16.17
N THR A 287 12.44 -1.72 16.33
CA THR A 287 11.80 -3.05 16.40
C THR A 287 11.99 -3.65 17.79
N PHE A 288 10.91 -4.19 18.36
CA PHE A 288 10.84 -4.74 19.71
C PHE A 288 9.91 -5.95 19.79
N GLU A 289 9.92 -6.67 20.92
CA GLU A 289 8.91 -7.71 21.19
C GLU A 289 7.54 -7.05 21.36
N CYS A 290 6.50 -7.58 20.72
CA CYS A 290 5.15 -7.05 20.88
C CYS A 290 4.70 -7.18 22.35
N PRO A 291 4.36 -6.06 23.04
CA PRO A 291 3.83 -6.08 24.40
C PRO A 291 2.35 -6.49 24.37
N ALA A 292 2.11 -7.75 24.02
CA ALA A 292 0.80 -8.27 23.68
C ALA A 292 -0.20 -8.17 24.85
N GLY A 293 -1.34 -7.56 24.59
CA GLY A 293 -2.39 -7.30 25.57
C GLY A 293 -2.19 -6.04 26.39
N GLU A 294 -1.18 -5.22 26.10
CA GLU A 294 -0.89 -3.98 26.80
C GLU A 294 -1.21 -2.75 25.93
N ALA A 295 -1.58 -1.66 26.62
CA ALA A 295 -1.56 -0.33 26.05
C ALA A 295 -0.17 0.28 26.25
N VAL A 296 0.40 0.85 25.19
CA VAL A 296 1.73 1.47 25.20
C VAL A 296 1.69 2.87 24.62
N ALA A 297 2.69 3.69 24.91
CA ALA A 297 2.78 5.04 24.36
C ALA A 297 4.17 5.38 23.82
N PHE A 298 4.16 6.16 22.74
CA PHE A 298 5.36 6.68 22.10
C PHE A 298 5.28 8.20 21.98
N GLY A 299 6.38 8.89 22.29
CA GLY A 299 6.52 10.33 22.14
C GLY A 299 7.30 10.66 20.86
N VAL A 300 6.89 11.76 20.21
CA VAL A 300 7.59 12.38 19.08
C VAL A 300 7.82 13.86 19.42
N SER A 301 9.06 14.31 19.33
CA SER A 301 9.45 15.68 19.66
C SER A 301 10.52 16.21 18.70
N ALA A 302 10.75 17.52 18.67
CA ALA A 302 11.81 18.09 17.86
C ALA A 302 13.16 17.74 18.50
N ALA A 303 14.09 17.21 17.71
CA ALA A 303 15.44 16.98 18.21
C ALA A 303 16.11 18.32 18.57
N ASN A 304 16.90 18.34 19.64
CA ASN A 304 17.58 19.55 20.11
C ASN A 304 18.42 20.19 18.98
N GLY A 305 18.14 21.46 18.68
CA GLY A 305 18.83 22.23 17.62
C GLY A 305 18.34 21.97 16.18
N GLY A 306 17.37 21.06 15.98
CA GLY A 306 16.87 20.68 14.66
C GLY A 306 15.82 21.63 14.06
N GLY A 307 15.21 22.51 14.87
CA GLY A 307 14.24 23.52 14.41
C GLY A 307 13.10 22.97 13.54
N SER A 308 12.75 21.69 13.70
CA SER A 308 11.77 21.02 12.86
C SER A 308 10.36 21.33 13.33
N GLU A 309 9.52 21.71 12.38
CA GLU A 309 8.09 21.87 12.58
C GLU A 309 7.38 20.91 11.63
N VAL A 310 6.68 19.93 12.20
CA VAL A 310 5.92 18.93 11.46
C VAL A 310 4.54 18.87 12.08
N ARG A 311 3.50 18.99 11.25
CA ARG A 311 2.13 18.74 11.67
C ARG A 311 1.40 17.96 10.59
N TRP A 312 0.76 16.85 10.94
CA TRP A 312 0.04 15.98 10.01
C TRP A 312 -1.25 15.47 10.62
N PHE A 313 -2.26 15.23 9.80
CA PHE A 313 -3.44 14.46 10.22
C PHE A 313 -3.12 12.97 10.13
N GLN A 314 -3.24 12.23 11.23
CA GLN A 314 -2.96 10.79 11.25
C GLN A 314 -4.00 10.06 10.40
N ASP A 315 -3.56 9.46 9.29
CA ASP A 315 -4.48 8.90 8.30
C ASP A 315 -3.83 7.77 7.52
N PHE A 316 -4.61 6.72 7.25
CA PHE A 316 -4.15 5.56 6.50
C PHE A 316 -4.49 5.65 5.00
N ASN A 317 -5.38 6.57 4.58
CA ASN A 317 -5.94 6.60 3.24
C ASN A 317 -5.21 7.55 2.26
N PRO A 318 -5.12 7.15 0.99
CA PRO A 318 -4.55 5.89 0.50
C PRO A 318 -3.04 5.82 0.68
N ALA A 319 -2.36 6.96 0.84
CA ALA A 319 -0.98 7.02 1.28
C ALA A 319 -0.94 7.25 2.79
N PRO A 320 -0.54 6.26 3.60
CA PRO A 320 -0.58 6.40 5.05
C PRO A 320 0.46 7.43 5.52
N ILE A 321 0.02 8.33 6.40
CA ILE A 321 0.86 9.33 7.05
C ILE A 321 0.71 9.24 8.56
N GLY A 322 1.86 9.19 9.23
CA GLY A 322 1.94 9.25 10.69
C GLY A 322 2.55 8.02 11.32
N LEU A 323 2.23 7.81 12.60
CA LEU A 323 2.87 6.81 13.44
C LEU A 323 2.03 5.54 13.51
N TYR A 324 2.64 4.38 13.27
CA TYR A 324 1.99 3.07 13.29
C TYR A 324 2.86 2.02 13.97
N ILE A 325 2.26 0.90 14.34
CA ILE A 325 3.00 -0.30 14.75
C ILE A 325 2.74 -1.41 13.73
N THR A 326 3.79 -1.91 13.08
CA THR A 326 3.72 -3.02 12.13
C THR A 326 4.21 -4.31 12.80
N LYS A 327 3.81 -5.47 12.27
CA LYS A 327 4.02 -6.78 12.91
C LYS A 327 4.74 -7.75 12.01
N CYS A 328 5.68 -8.51 12.60
CA CYS A 328 6.43 -9.61 12.02
C CYS A 328 6.95 -10.50 13.17
#